data_AF-A0A1H5XM78-F1
#
_entry.id   AF-A0A1H5XM78-F1
#
_cell.length_a   1.000
_cell.length_b   1.000
_cell.length_c   1.000
_cell.angle_alpha   90.00
_cell.angle_beta   90.00
_cell.angle_gamma   90.00
#
_symmetry.space_group_name_H-M   'P 1'
#
loop_
_entity.id
_entity.type
_entity.pdbx_description
1 polymer ?
#
loop_
_entity_poly.entity_id
_entity_poly.type
_entity_poly.pdbx_seq_one_letter_code
_entity_poly.pdbx_strand_id
1 'polypeptide(L)'
;MTTATIIVAAGRGTRAGGPKPKQWQQINGRMVADWTIDLFLPYGPVVLVINPDDTDIADTLKARDQIMLATGASERAGSVRAGLEQLTGIQPDKVLIHDVARPCTPKPVIDSVLAALETGKAAAPALPVTDALWMGENGFVTGTRDRTGLFRAQTPQGFDYQTILSAHQNHPGTAADDVEVARAAGIEVAITQGSDLNLKITAPEDFDRASRILEELYGSATG
;
A
#
# COMPACT_ATOMS: atom_id res chain seq x y z
N MET A 1 -2.36 21.17 -6.61
CA MET A 1 -3.15 19.93 -6.63
C MET A 1 -3.17 19.35 -5.23
N THR A 2 -4.31 18.89 -4.74
CA THR A 2 -4.46 18.23 -3.44
C THR A 2 -4.23 16.72 -3.59
N THR A 3 -3.72 16.09 -2.53
CA THR A 3 -3.48 14.65 -2.48
C THR A 3 -4.07 14.09 -1.20
N ALA A 4 -4.71 12.93 -1.27
CA ALA A 4 -5.04 12.13 -0.11
C ALA A 4 -4.39 10.74 -0.22
N THR A 5 -4.24 10.05 0.90
CA THR A 5 -3.74 8.67 0.91
C THR A 5 -4.77 7.74 1.51
N ILE A 6 -4.99 6.59 0.89
CA ILE A 6 -5.73 5.46 1.43
C ILE A 6 -4.72 4.41 1.88
N ILE A 7 -4.75 4.07 3.16
CA ILE A 7 -3.94 3.00 3.73
C ILE A 7 -4.86 1.81 3.99
N VAL A 8 -4.62 0.69 3.30
CA VAL A 8 -5.45 -0.51 3.40
C VAL A 8 -4.93 -1.38 4.54
N ALA A 9 -5.70 -1.47 5.63
CA ALA A 9 -5.36 -2.19 6.86
C ALA A 9 -6.45 -3.17 7.33
N ALA A 10 -7.44 -3.48 6.49
CA ALA A 10 -8.56 -4.36 6.85
C ALA A 10 -8.25 -5.87 6.78
N GLY A 11 -7.14 -6.25 6.17
CA GLY A 11 -6.74 -7.66 6.04
C GLY A 11 -6.25 -8.25 7.36
N ARG A 12 -6.60 -9.50 7.67
CA ARG A 12 -6.21 -10.16 8.93
C ARG A 12 -4.76 -10.65 8.99
N GLY A 13 -4.09 -10.81 7.84
CA GLY A 13 -2.64 -11.05 7.80
C GLY A 13 -2.17 -12.36 8.45
N THR A 14 -2.97 -13.42 8.37
CA THR A 14 -2.75 -14.71 9.08
C THR A 14 -1.39 -15.37 8.83
N ARG A 15 -0.75 -15.13 7.68
CA ARG A 15 0.57 -15.68 7.32
C ARG A 15 1.74 -15.08 8.11
N ALA A 16 1.61 -13.86 8.61
CA ALA A 16 2.69 -13.18 9.33
C ALA A 16 2.83 -13.67 10.79
N GLY A 17 1.90 -14.52 11.25
CA GLY A 17 1.89 -15.04 12.62
C GLY A 17 1.64 -13.97 13.68
N GLY A 18 1.78 -14.36 14.95
CA GLY A 18 1.63 -13.47 16.10
C GLY A 18 0.20 -13.41 16.68
N PRO A 19 0.04 -12.75 17.85
CA PRO A 19 -1.22 -12.71 18.59
C PRO A 19 -2.23 -11.67 18.06
N LYS A 20 -1.81 -10.76 17.18
CA LYS A 20 -2.62 -9.70 16.59
C LYS A 20 -2.39 -9.64 15.08
N PRO A 21 -3.34 -9.11 14.28
CA PRO A 21 -3.09 -8.77 12.88
C PRO A 21 -1.80 -7.95 12.74
N LYS A 22 -0.98 -8.28 11.74
CA LYS A 22 0.39 -7.76 11.58
C LYS A 22 0.50 -6.23 11.62
N GLN A 23 -0.49 -5.52 11.11
CA GLN A 23 -0.54 -4.06 11.10
C GLN A 23 -0.63 -3.43 12.50
N TRP A 24 -1.12 -4.19 13.49
CA TRP A 24 -1.27 -3.77 14.89
C TRP A 24 -0.16 -4.34 15.80
N GLN A 25 0.78 -5.09 15.24
CA GLN A 25 1.98 -5.54 15.96
C GLN A 25 3.01 -4.41 16.02
N GLN A 26 3.90 -4.49 17.01
CA GLN A 26 4.91 -3.45 17.24
C GLN A 26 6.23 -3.76 16.53
N ILE A 27 6.86 -2.70 16.01
CA ILE A 27 8.25 -2.68 15.56
C ILE A 27 8.88 -1.41 16.14
N ASN A 28 10.04 -1.53 16.79
CA ASN A 28 10.73 -0.40 17.42
C ASN A 28 9.81 0.43 18.34
N GLY A 29 8.98 -0.24 19.13
CA GLY A 29 8.08 0.39 20.12
C GLY A 29 6.82 1.05 19.56
N ARG A 30 6.56 0.97 18.24
CA ARG A 30 5.38 1.60 17.59
C ARG A 30 4.63 0.59 16.72
N MET A 31 3.34 0.78 16.47
CA MET A 31 2.61 -0.14 15.59
C MET A 31 3.12 -0.03 14.15
N VAL A 32 3.10 -1.14 13.40
CA VAL A 32 3.37 -1.12 11.95
C VAL A 32 2.52 -0.07 11.24
N ALA A 33 1.24 0.05 11.60
CA ALA A 33 0.36 1.07 11.05
C ALA A 33 0.81 2.50 11.36
N ASP A 34 1.33 2.79 12.56
CA ASP A 34 1.79 4.14 12.92
C ASP A 34 2.96 4.57 12.05
N TRP A 35 3.92 3.68 11.81
CA TRP A 35 5.02 3.92 10.89
C TRP A 35 4.49 4.26 9.50
N THR A 36 3.57 3.45 8.97
CA THR A 36 3.03 3.66 7.63
C THR A 36 2.21 4.94 7.53
N ILE A 37 1.36 5.25 8.51
CA ILE A 37 0.53 6.47 8.52
C ILE A 37 1.43 7.72 8.47
N ASP A 38 2.46 7.76 9.32
CA ASP A 38 3.32 8.93 9.45
C ASP A 38 4.14 9.22 8.19
N LEU A 39 4.40 8.22 7.34
CA LEU A 39 4.99 8.44 6.01
C LEU A 39 4.13 9.35 5.14
N PHE A 40 2.80 9.27 5.26
CA PHE A 40 1.87 9.90 4.33
C PHE A 40 1.25 11.20 4.84
N LEU A 41 1.25 11.46 6.16
CA LEU A 41 0.74 12.71 6.72
C LEU A 41 1.35 13.99 6.11
N PRO A 42 2.66 14.04 5.77
CA PRO A 42 3.22 15.21 5.09
C PRO A 42 2.65 15.49 3.69
N TYR A 43 1.94 14.53 3.08
CA TYR A 43 1.39 14.63 1.73
C TYR A 43 -0.10 14.99 1.71
N GLY A 44 -0.79 14.91 2.85
CA GLY A 44 -2.20 15.24 2.97
C GLY A 44 -2.98 14.31 3.92
N PRO A 45 -4.31 14.42 3.93
CA PRO A 45 -5.14 13.59 4.79
C PRO A 45 -5.02 12.10 4.45
N VAL A 46 -5.16 11.27 5.48
CA VAL A 46 -5.08 9.81 5.37
C VAL A 46 -6.45 9.21 5.66
N VAL A 47 -6.91 8.32 4.79
CA VAL A 47 -8.00 7.39 5.06
C VAL A 47 -7.39 6.06 5.44
N LEU A 48 -7.59 5.62 6.68
CA LEU A 48 -7.23 4.29 7.11
C LEU A 48 -8.43 3.36 6.99
N VAL A 49 -8.29 2.34 6.14
CA VAL A 49 -9.32 1.30 5.99
C VAL A 49 -9.05 0.17 6.97
N ILE A 50 -9.90 0.02 7.98
CA ILE A 50 -9.72 -0.97 9.06
C ILE A 50 -10.72 -2.11 8.97
N ASN A 51 -10.44 -3.23 9.61
CA ASN A 51 -11.42 -4.31 9.69
C ASN A 51 -12.56 -3.90 10.65
N PRO A 52 -13.83 -4.24 10.37
CA PRO A 52 -14.95 -3.96 11.28
C PRO A 52 -14.76 -4.48 12.71
N ASP A 53 -14.00 -5.56 12.93
CA ASP A 53 -13.79 -6.07 14.31
C ASP A 53 -12.60 -5.40 15.04
N ASP A 54 -11.93 -4.41 14.43
CA ASP A 54 -10.81 -3.67 15.05
C ASP A 54 -11.29 -2.37 15.76
N THR A 55 -12.38 -2.44 16.52
CA THR A 55 -13.05 -1.26 17.12
C THR A 55 -12.16 -0.49 18.09
N ASP A 56 -11.35 -1.18 18.91
CA ASP A 56 -10.46 -0.55 19.88
C ASP A 56 -9.37 0.31 19.20
N ILE A 57 -8.92 -0.12 18.02
CA ILE A 57 -7.95 0.61 17.20
C ILE A 57 -8.60 1.86 16.62
N ALA A 58 -9.86 1.76 16.17
CA ALA A 58 -10.61 2.87 15.62
C ALA A 58 -10.68 4.05 16.61
N ASP A 59 -10.97 3.76 17.89
CA ASP A 59 -11.12 4.80 18.90
C ASP A 59 -9.80 5.48 19.25
N THR A 60 -8.69 4.73 19.22
CA THR A 60 -7.34 5.29 19.42
C THR A 60 -6.95 6.26 18.29
N LEU A 61 -7.31 5.92 17.04
CA LEU A 61 -6.90 6.68 15.86
C LEU A 61 -7.78 7.90 15.56
N LYS A 62 -9.05 7.89 15.98
CA LYS A 62 -9.95 9.05 15.87
C LYS A 62 -9.42 10.31 16.58
N ALA A 63 -8.49 10.14 17.53
CA ALA A 63 -7.83 11.27 18.20
C ALA A 63 -6.83 12.02 17.31
N ARG A 64 -6.55 11.55 16.08
CA ARG A 64 -5.64 12.19 15.13
C ARG A 64 -6.42 12.90 14.03
N ASP A 65 -6.45 14.24 14.06
CA ASP A 65 -7.28 15.10 13.19
C ASP A 65 -7.12 14.86 11.67
N GLN A 66 -5.97 14.33 11.23
CA GLN A 66 -5.67 14.10 9.81
C GLN A 66 -6.03 12.68 9.33
N ILE A 67 -6.65 11.86 10.19
CA ILE A 67 -7.00 10.47 9.89
C ILE A 67 -8.51 10.31 9.84
N MET A 68 -9.01 9.96 8.65
CA MET A 68 -10.36 9.47 8.44
C MET A 68 -10.35 7.94 8.52
N LEU A 69 -11.40 7.35 9.06
CA LEU A 69 -11.56 5.90 9.11
C LEU A 69 -12.60 5.46 8.08
N ALA A 70 -12.30 4.36 7.38
CA ALA A 70 -13.26 3.65 6.57
C ALA A 70 -13.31 2.18 7.03
N THR A 71 -14.50 1.58 6.95
CA THR A 71 -14.67 0.16 7.26
C THR A 71 -14.35 -0.66 6.01
N GLY A 72 -13.44 -1.62 6.14
CA GLY A 72 -13.05 -2.53 5.07
C GLY A 72 -14.15 -3.53 4.72
N ALA A 73 -14.03 -4.09 3.51
CA ALA A 73 -14.88 -5.17 3.02
C ALA A 73 -14.17 -6.52 3.11
N SER A 74 -14.88 -7.61 2.78
CA SER A 74 -14.30 -8.96 2.72
C SER A 74 -13.11 -9.07 1.77
N GLU A 75 -13.16 -8.33 0.65
CA GLU A 75 -12.12 -8.32 -0.38
C GLU A 75 -11.29 -7.02 -0.35
N ARG A 76 -10.03 -7.11 -0.78
CA ARG A 76 -9.12 -5.95 -0.85
C ARG A 76 -9.70 -4.84 -1.73
N ALA A 77 -10.20 -5.18 -2.93
CA ALA A 77 -10.78 -4.21 -3.86
C ALA A 77 -11.99 -3.47 -3.26
N GLY A 78 -12.84 -4.18 -2.50
CA GLY A 78 -13.96 -3.57 -1.78
C GLY A 78 -13.49 -2.65 -0.64
N SER A 79 -12.42 -3.02 0.06
CA SER A 79 -11.80 -2.18 1.09
C SER A 79 -11.22 -0.88 0.50
N VAL A 80 -10.54 -0.98 -0.65
CA VAL A 80 -10.03 0.20 -1.38
C VAL A 80 -11.19 1.09 -1.83
N ARG A 81 -12.26 0.51 -2.39
CA ARG A 81 -13.45 1.27 -2.78
C ARG A 81 -14.06 2.03 -1.61
N ALA A 82 -14.21 1.40 -0.45
CA ALA A 82 -14.70 2.06 0.76
C ALA A 82 -13.80 3.25 1.17
N GLY A 83 -12.48 3.08 1.06
CA GLY A 83 -11.52 4.16 1.30
C GLY A 83 -11.65 5.31 0.30
N LEU A 84 -11.89 5.01 -0.98
CA LEU A 84 -12.12 6.02 -2.04
C LEU A 84 -13.45 6.75 -1.80
N GLU A 85 -14.51 6.04 -1.46
CA GLU A 85 -15.83 6.63 -1.18
C GLU A 85 -15.80 7.56 0.05
N GLN A 86 -14.93 7.30 1.03
CA GLN A 86 -14.71 8.17 2.18
C GLN A 86 -14.15 9.55 1.79
N LEU A 87 -13.52 9.67 0.60
CA LEU A 87 -12.96 10.92 0.09
C LEU A 87 -13.97 11.76 -0.71
N THR A 88 -15.21 11.30 -0.91
CA THR A 88 -16.22 11.98 -1.74
C THR A 88 -16.59 13.40 -1.26
N GLY A 89 -16.45 13.69 0.03
CA GLY A 89 -16.66 15.02 0.58
C GLY A 89 -15.53 16.01 0.29
N ILE A 90 -14.30 15.53 0.06
CA ILE A 90 -13.11 16.37 -0.16
C ILE A 90 -12.61 16.36 -1.60
N GLN A 91 -12.85 15.28 -2.35
CA GLN A 91 -12.49 15.10 -3.77
C GLN A 91 -11.08 15.61 -4.11
N PRO A 92 -10.02 14.97 -3.58
CA PRO A 92 -8.67 15.40 -3.87
C PRO A 92 -8.38 15.23 -5.37
N ASP A 93 -7.40 15.97 -5.91
CA ASP A 93 -6.99 15.78 -7.31
C ASP A 93 -6.35 14.40 -7.51
N LYS A 94 -5.52 13.99 -6.53
CA LYS A 94 -4.73 12.75 -6.56
C LYS A 94 -5.03 11.89 -5.34
N VAL A 95 -4.96 10.58 -5.53
CA VAL A 95 -5.02 9.61 -4.43
C VAL A 95 -3.87 8.62 -4.51
N LEU A 96 -3.23 8.37 -3.37
CA LEU A 96 -2.26 7.29 -3.20
C LEU A 96 -2.95 6.14 -2.47
N ILE A 97 -2.85 4.91 -2.99
CA ILE A 97 -3.33 3.70 -2.33
C ILE A 97 -2.13 2.89 -1.88
N HIS A 98 -2.03 2.64 -0.57
CA HIS A 98 -0.85 2.05 0.04
C HIS A 98 -1.19 0.86 0.96
N ASP A 99 -0.30 -0.11 0.99
CA ASP A 99 -0.45 -1.29 1.85
C ASP A 99 0.06 -0.93 3.24
N VAL A 100 -0.74 -1.09 4.29
CA VAL A 100 -0.29 -0.81 5.68
C VAL A 100 0.97 -1.62 6.07
N ALA A 101 1.18 -2.76 5.41
CA ALA A 101 2.29 -3.67 5.64
C ALA A 101 3.63 -3.21 5.03
N ARG A 102 3.73 -1.99 4.47
CA ARG A 102 4.96 -1.41 3.92
C ARG A 102 5.44 -0.18 4.73
N PRO A 103 5.79 -0.36 6.02
CA PRO A 103 6.15 0.75 6.90
C PRO A 103 7.49 1.43 6.56
N CYS A 104 8.27 0.85 5.64
CA CYS A 104 9.63 1.25 5.34
C CYS A 104 9.76 2.01 4.01
N THR A 105 8.65 2.51 3.45
CA THR A 105 8.68 3.12 2.11
C THR A 105 9.53 4.40 2.10
N PRO A 106 10.62 4.46 1.31
CA PRO A 106 11.44 5.66 1.25
C PRO A 106 10.70 6.84 0.61
N LYS A 107 10.93 8.05 1.13
CA LYS A 107 10.35 9.29 0.59
C LYS A 107 10.52 9.46 -0.93
N PRO A 108 11.70 9.18 -1.53
CA PRO A 108 11.87 9.30 -2.99
C PRO A 108 10.94 8.39 -3.81
N VAL A 109 10.51 7.24 -3.28
CA VAL A 109 9.54 6.37 -3.96
C VAL A 109 8.19 7.07 -4.05
N ILE A 110 7.72 7.65 -2.96
CA ILE A 110 6.44 8.40 -2.89
C ILE A 110 6.51 9.62 -3.81
N ASP A 111 7.59 10.40 -3.72
CA ASP A 111 7.78 11.63 -4.51
C ASP A 111 7.81 11.31 -6.02
N SER A 112 8.41 10.18 -6.42
CA SER A 112 8.45 9.77 -7.83
C SER A 112 7.06 9.42 -8.39
N VAL A 113 6.20 8.80 -7.60
CA VAL A 113 4.81 8.51 -7.97
C VAL A 113 4.03 9.80 -8.15
N LEU A 114 4.16 10.74 -7.21
CA LEU A 114 3.47 12.04 -7.29
C LEU A 114 3.94 12.88 -8.48
N ALA A 115 5.24 12.88 -8.77
CA ALA A 115 5.80 13.56 -9.93
C ALA A 115 5.25 12.98 -11.24
N ALA A 116 5.12 11.66 -11.36
CA ALA A 116 4.52 11.03 -12.55
C ALA A 116 3.04 11.40 -12.75
N LEU A 117 2.31 11.67 -11.66
CA LEU A 117 0.93 12.15 -11.71
C LEU A 117 0.78 13.63 -12.09
N GLU A 118 1.87 14.39 -12.24
CA GLU A 118 1.78 15.75 -12.81
C GLU A 118 1.47 15.73 -14.31
N THR A 119 1.83 14.66 -15.01
CA THR A 119 1.62 14.51 -16.46
C THR A 119 0.79 13.29 -16.84
N GLY A 120 0.57 12.36 -15.92
CA GLY A 120 -0.17 11.11 -16.14
C GLY A 120 -1.39 10.97 -15.22
N LYS A 121 -2.21 9.95 -15.50
CA LYS A 121 -3.40 9.62 -14.69
C LYS A 121 -3.17 8.54 -13.65
N ALA A 122 -2.12 7.74 -13.80
CA ALA A 122 -1.78 6.69 -12.86
C ALA A 122 -0.28 6.39 -12.88
N ALA A 123 0.27 6.04 -11.72
CA ALA A 123 1.66 5.63 -11.58
C ALA A 123 1.83 4.65 -10.42
N ALA A 124 2.72 3.67 -10.57
CA ALA A 124 3.03 2.72 -9.51
C ALA A 124 4.53 2.41 -9.47
N PRO A 125 5.14 2.31 -8.27
CA PRO A 125 6.53 1.94 -8.13
C PRO A 125 6.69 0.44 -8.34
N ALA A 126 7.74 0.04 -9.03
CA ALA A 126 8.07 -1.36 -9.19
C ALA A 126 9.58 -1.57 -9.33
N LEU A 127 10.01 -2.81 -9.11
CA LEU A 127 11.40 -3.23 -9.32
C LEU A 127 11.45 -4.30 -10.42
N PRO A 128 12.41 -4.26 -11.36
CA PRO A 128 12.55 -5.33 -12.33
C PRO A 128 12.80 -6.67 -11.63
N VAL A 129 12.32 -7.75 -12.23
CA VAL A 129 12.64 -9.11 -11.76
C VAL A 129 14.07 -9.45 -12.21
N THR A 130 14.96 -9.63 -11.24
CA THR A 130 16.40 -9.90 -11.47
C THR A 130 16.81 -11.35 -11.29
N ASP A 131 15.96 -12.17 -10.67
CA ASP A 131 16.21 -13.59 -10.45
C ASP A 131 15.59 -14.44 -11.57
N ALA A 132 16.04 -15.68 -11.72
CA ALA A 132 15.45 -16.60 -12.69
C ALA A 132 14.03 -16.97 -12.23
N LEU A 133 13.07 -17.02 -13.16
CA LEU A 133 11.71 -17.46 -12.86
C LEU A 133 11.52 -18.92 -13.25
N TRP A 134 11.11 -19.71 -12.26
CA TRP A 134 10.76 -21.12 -12.43
C TRP A 134 9.27 -21.33 -12.26
N MET A 135 8.72 -22.23 -13.08
CA MET A 135 7.46 -22.90 -12.79
C MET A 135 7.80 -24.16 -12.00
N GLY A 136 6.96 -24.54 -11.05
CA GLY A 136 7.18 -25.74 -10.26
C GLY A 136 5.90 -26.36 -9.75
N GLU A 137 5.96 -27.67 -9.49
CA GLU A 137 4.88 -28.48 -8.97
C GLU A 137 5.47 -29.59 -8.09
N ASN A 138 4.82 -29.90 -6.96
CA ASN A 138 5.26 -30.96 -6.03
C ASN A 138 6.72 -30.85 -5.55
N GLY A 139 7.25 -29.62 -5.45
CA GLY A 139 8.63 -29.36 -5.02
C GLY A 139 9.69 -29.48 -6.12
N PHE A 140 9.29 -29.71 -7.38
CA PHE A 140 10.19 -29.82 -8.53
C PHE A 140 9.97 -28.69 -9.53
N VAL A 141 11.04 -28.24 -10.17
CA VAL A 141 10.98 -27.28 -11.28
C VAL A 141 10.38 -27.97 -12.51
N THR A 142 9.31 -27.40 -13.06
CA THR A 142 8.61 -27.90 -14.26
C THR A 142 8.90 -27.05 -15.50
N GLY A 143 9.52 -25.88 -15.35
CA GLY A 143 9.94 -25.05 -16.47
C GLY A 143 10.50 -23.70 -16.03
N THR A 144 10.84 -22.85 -16.99
CA THR A 144 11.35 -21.50 -16.77
C THR A 144 10.51 -20.47 -17.52
N ARG A 145 10.58 -19.20 -17.11
CA ARG A 145 9.95 -18.07 -17.80
C ARG A 145 10.96 -16.97 -18.05
N ASP A 146 10.86 -16.32 -19.21
CA ASP A 146 11.58 -15.08 -19.46
C ASP A 146 11.07 -14.00 -18.50
N ARG A 147 12.00 -13.26 -17.92
CA ARG A 147 11.75 -12.18 -16.96
C ARG A 147 11.82 -10.80 -17.60
N THR A 148 12.18 -10.72 -18.89
CA THR A 148 12.24 -9.46 -19.63
C THR A 148 10.90 -8.75 -19.56
N GLY A 149 10.90 -7.50 -19.08
CA GLY A 149 9.69 -6.70 -18.92
C GLY A 149 8.80 -7.08 -17.72
N LEU A 150 9.24 -7.99 -16.84
CA LEU A 150 8.52 -8.32 -15.61
C LEU A 150 9.00 -7.48 -14.42
N PHE A 151 8.04 -7.01 -13.64
CA PHE A 151 8.28 -6.15 -12.50
C PHE A 151 7.58 -6.68 -11.24
N ARG A 152 8.23 -6.51 -10.10
CA ARG A 152 7.69 -6.71 -8.76
C ARG A 152 6.97 -5.43 -8.35
N ALA A 153 5.65 -5.42 -8.47
CA ALA A 153 4.84 -4.25 -8.12
C ALA A 153 4.95 -3.90 -6.64
N GLN A 154 4.97 -2.60 -6.35
CA GLN A 154 4.98 -2.04 -5.00
C GLN A 154 3.84 -1.02 -4.85
N THR A 155 3.67 -0.53 -3.63
CA THR A 155 2.79 0.61 -3.33
C THR A 155 3.63 1.69 -2.62
N PRO A 156 3.25 2.98 -2.63
CA PRO A 156 1.94 3.53 -2.99
C PRO A 156 1.67 3.46 -4.49
N GLN A 157 0.45 3.10 -4.88
CA GLN A 157 -0.03 3.24 -6.25
C GLN A 157 -0.81 4.54 -6.32
N GLY A 158 -0.41 5.44 -7.21
CA GLY A 158 -0.97 6.78 -7.34
C GLY A 158 -1.88 6.91 -8.55
N PHE A 159 -2.97 7.67 -8.38
CA PHE A 159 -3.97 7.86 -9.42
C PHE A 159 -4.60 9.25 -9.36
N ASP A 160 -5.12 9.71 -10.50
CA ASP A 160 -6.20 10.70 -10.57
C ASP A 160 -7.41 10.14 -9.84
N TYR A 161 -7.88 10.87 -8.82
CA TYR A 161 -8.87 10.36 -7.87
C TYR A 161 -10.20 9.99 -8.54
N GLN A 162 -10.74 10.88 -9.37
CA GLN A 162 -12.05 10.67 -9.99
C GLN A 162 -12.01 9.46 -10.94
N THR A 163 -10.90 9.32 -11.66
CA THR A 163 -10.71 8.22 -12.61
C THR A 163 -10.64 6.87 -11.89
N ILE A 164 -9.85 6.75 -10.82
CA ILE A 164 -9.72 5.48 -10.08
C ILE A 164 -10.97 5.14 -9.27
N LEU A 165 -11.67 6.13 -8.71
CA LEU A 165 -12.96 5.91 -8.04
C LEU A 165 -13.97 5.30 -9.01
N SER A 166 -14.11 5.89 -10.20
CA SER A 166 -15.00 5.36 -11.24
C SER A 166 -14.58 3.94 -11.68
N ALA A 167 -13.28 3.67 -11.79
CA ALA A 167 -12.79 2.34 -12.13
C ALA A 167 -13.17 1.30 -11.07
N HIS A 168 -12.97 1.57 -9.77
CA HIS A 168 -13.35 0.66 -8.69
C HIS A 168 -14.87 0.47 -8.58
N GLN A 169 -15.68 1.50 -8.87
CA GLN A 169 -17.14 1.37 -8.85
C GLN A 169 -17.66 0.44 -9.94
N ASN A 170 -16.99 0.40 -11.11
CA ASN A 170 -17.39 -0.39 -12.26
C ASN A 170 -16.64 -1.73 -12.40
N HIS A 171 -15.62 -1.99 -11.57
CA HIS A 171 -14.80 -3.19 -11.68
C HIS A 171 -15.54 -4.43 -11.17
N PRO A 172 -15.76 -5.45 -12.00
CA PRO A 172 -16.38 -6.69 -11.57
C PRO A 172 -15.37 -7.60 -10.87
N GLY A 173 -15.77 -8.21 -9.75
CA GLY A 173 -15.00 -9.28 -9.12
C GLY A 173 -13.76 -8.81 -8.34
N THR A 174 -12.68 -9.60 -8.44
CA THR A 174 -11.45 -9.44 -7.67
C THR A 174 -10.29 -8.98 -8.55
N ALA A 175 -9.43 -8.12 -8.01
CA ALA A 175 -8.17 -7.71 -8.62
C ALA A 175 -6.98 -8.00 -7.69
N ALA A 176 -5.82 -8.30 -8.27
CA ALA A 176 -4.58 -8.51 -7.56
C ALA A 176 -4.09 -7.22 -6.87
N ASP A 177 -4.23 -6.08 -7.55
CA ASP A 177 -3.94 -4.75 -7.04
C ASP A 177 -4.77 -3.66 -7.76
N ASP A 178 -4.50 -2.38 -7.45
CA ASP A 178 -5.27 -1.25 -7.99
C ASP A 178 -4.81 -0.87 -9.40
N VAL A 179 -3.60 -1.28 -9.80
CA VAL A 179 -3.11 -1.18 -11.19
C VAL A 179 -3.94 -2.08 -12.12
N GLU A 180 -4.28 -3.30 -11.70
CA GLU A 180 -5.17 -4.17 -12.48
C GLU A 180 -6.54 -3.54 -12.70
N VAL A 181 -7.13 -2.95 -11.66
CA VAL A 181 -8.40 -2.21 -11.76
C VAL A 181 -8.29 -1.04 -12.74
N ALA A 182 -7.22 -0.25 -12.63
CA ALA A 182 -7.00 0.90 -13.51
C ALA A 182 -6.83 0.49 -14.98
N ARG A 183 -6.04 -0.55 -15.24
CA ARG A 183 -5.81 -1.07 -16.60
C ARG A 183 -7.07 -1.66 -17.22
N ALA A 184 -7.89 -2.35 -16.43
CA ALA A 184 -9.19 -2.85 -16.90
C ALA A 184 -10.14 -1.71 -17.33
N ALA A 185 -9.98 -0.51 -16.76
CA ALA A 185 -10.70 0.70 -17.13
C ALA A 185 -10.03 1.50 -18.28
N GLY A 186 -8.97 0.98 -18.91
CA GLY A 186 -8.26 1.64 -20.01
C GLY A 186 -7.32 2.78 -19.55
N ILE A 187 -6.97 2.84 -18.27
CA ILE A 187 -6.06 3.85 -17.73
C ILE A 187 -4.61 3.38 -17.91
N GLU A 188 -3.79 4.22 -18.54
CA GLU A 188 -2.35 3.99 -18.64
C GLU A 188 -1.68 4.24 -17.29
N VAL A 189 -0.86 3.28 -16.85
CA VAL A 189 -0.14 3.33 -15.57
C VAL A 189 1.35 3.43 -15.84
N ALA A 190 1.96 4.55 -15.43
CA ALA A 190 3.41 4.72 -15.51
C ALA A 190 4.12 3.87 -14.44
N ILE A 191 5.20 3.19 -14.83
CA ILE A 191 6.09 2.52 -13.88
C ILE A 191 7.10 3.53 -13.37
N THR A 192 7.14 3.72 -12.05
CA THR A 192 8.14 4.56 -11.37
C THR A 192 9.15 3.68 -10.64
N GLN A 193 10.27 4.28 -10.23
CA GLN A 193 11.36 3.55 -9.58
C GLN A 193 10.94 3.08 -8.18
N GLY A 194 10.87 1.77 -7.99
CA GLY A 194 10.69 1.15 -6.66
C GLY A 194 11.98 1.13 -5.83
N SER A 195 11.90 0.54 -4.64
CA SER A 195 13.04 0.35 -3.73
C SER A 195 12.95 -0.97 -2.97
N ASP A 196 14.07 -1.69 -2.83
CA ASP A 196 14.11 -2.91 -2.00
C ASP A 196 13.90 -2.61 -0.50
N LEU A 197 14.11 -1.34 -0.07
CA LEU A 197 13.76 -0.89 1.29
C LEU A 197 12.24 -0.83 1.51
N ASN A 198 11.45 -0.72 0.44
CA ASN A 198 9.98 -0.75 0.49
C ASN A 198 9.47 -2.19 0.70
N LEU A 199 9.91 -2.80 1.79
CA LEU A 199 9.58 -4.16 2.20
C LEU A 199 8.10 -4.26 2.56
N LYS A 200 7.42 -5.28 2.03
CA LYS A 200 6.09 -5.68 2.50
C LYS A 200 6.24 -6.77 3.55
N ILE A 201 5.77 -6.52 4.76
CA ILE A 201 5.73 -7.53 5.83
C ILE A 201 4.69 -8.60 5.44
N THR A 202 5.16 -9.81 5.21
CA THR A 202 4.33 -10.95 4.79
C THR A 202 4.51 -12.18 5.66
N ALA A 203 5.70 -12.36 6.23
CA ALA A 203 6.08 -13.48 7.08
C ALA A 203 6.71 -12.98 8.40
N PRO A 204 6.81 -13.83 9.45
CA PRO A 204 7.39 -13.44 10.73
C PRO A 204 8.79 -12.83 10.63
N GLU A 205 9.65 -13.38 9.78
CA GLU A 205 11.03 -12.90 9.56
C GLU A 205 11.11 -11.50 8.94
N ASP A 206 10.03 -11.00 8.34
CA ASP A 206 10.00 -9.65 7.77
C ASP A 206 9.94 -8.57 8.86
N PHE A 207 9.52 -8.89 10.10
CA PHE A 207 9.50 -7.93 11.21
C PHE A 207 10.91 -7.47 11.57
N ASP A 208 11.85 -8.40 11.74
CA ASP A 208 13.26 -8.07 12.06
C ASP A 208 13.96 -7.33 10.91
N ARG A 209 13.57 -7.63 9.67
CA ARG A 209 14.06 -6.91 8.49
C ARG A 209 13.52 -5.48 8.47
N ALA A 210 12.22 -5.29 8.68
CA ALA A 210 11.60 -3.98 8.76
C ALA A 210 12.17 -3.16 9.93
N SER A 211 12.42 -3.78 11.08
CA SER A 211 13.03 -3.16 12.26
C SER A 211 14.36 -2.48 11.93
N ARG A 212 15.26 -3.21 11.27
CA ARG A 212 16.58 -2.70 10.85
C ARG A 212 16.47 -1.59 9.80
N ILE A 213 15.59 -1.75 8.82
CA ILE A 213 15.38 -0.71 7.80
C ILE A 213 14.85 0.58 8.45
N LEU A 214 13.91 0.47 9.40
CA LEU A 214 13.38 1.63 10.11
C LEU A 214 14.45 2.32 10.99
N GLU A 215 15.34 1.57 11.61
CA GLU A 215 16.51 2.12 12.32
C GLU A 215 17.47 2.84 11.37
N GLU A 216 17.73 2.30 10.19
CA GLU A 216 18.57 2.97 9.18
C GLU A 216 17.92 4.28 8.69
N LEU A 217 16.61 4.27 8.47
CA LEU A 217 15.86 5.44 7.97
C LEU A 217 15.66 6.52 9.05
N TYR A 218 15.49 6.15 10.33
CA TYR A 218 15.03 7.06 11.38
C TYR A 218 15.83 7.01 12.70
N GLY A 219 16.70 6.02 12.89
CA GLY A 219 17.43 5.76 14.14
C GLY A 219 18.56 6.74 14.45
N SER A 220 18.92 7.63 13.52
CA SER A 220 19.87 8.72 13.77
C SER A 220 19.26 9.96 14.44
N ALA A 221 17.97 9.93 14.83
CA ALA A 221 17.30 11.01 15.55
C ALA A 221 17.40 10.91 17.09
N THR A 222 18.09 9.89 17.62
CA THR A 222 18.35 9.73 19.06
C THR A 222 19.84 9.48 19.30
N GLY A 223 20.62 10.55 19.26
CA GLY A 223 22.04 10.61 19.64
C GLY A 223 22.39 12.00 20.12
#